data_AF-A0A8J8CNF7-F1
#
_entry.id   AF-A0A8J8CNF7-F1
#
_cell.length_a   1.000
_cell.length_b   1.000
_cell.length_c   1.000
_cell.angle_alpha   90.00
_cell.angle_beta   90.00
_cell.angle_gamma   90.00
#
_symmetry.space_group_name_H-M   'P 1'
#
loop_
_entity.id
_entity.type
_entity.pdbx_description
1 polymer ?
#
loop_
_entity_poly.entity_id
_entity_poly.type
_entity_poly.pdbx_seq_one_letter_code
_entity_poly.pdbx_strand_id
1 'polypeptide(L)'
;MSNQLSTSVPRLESGDRLTRHEFERRYAQTPEDFKAELIEGVVYVASPVRVKNHGRPHAQVMVWLGTYYAATPGVDFADNSTVRLDLDNEPQPDALLRIEPEVGGRSRVTDDDYIEGSPELVVEIAASSAAVDMNAKLNAYRRNGVQEYLVWQTYENRLDWFYLQEGEYMPFQADAQGIIQSRVFPGLWLAVDALLRGDLAIVLAELQKGLATPEHRSFMKRLEPH
;
A
#
# COMPACT_ATOMS: atom_id res chain seq x y z
N MET A 1 -19.84 13.47 47.32
CA MET A 1 -19.74 12.31 46.41
C MET A 1 -19.74 12.85 45.00
N SER A 2 -18.56 13.01 44.40
CA SER A 2 -18.42 13.48 43.02
C SER A 2 -18.75 12.32 42.09
N ASN A 3 -19.86 12.46 41.36
CA ASN A 3 -20.27 11.54 40.32
C ASN A 3 -19.30 11.70 39.13
N GLN A 4 -18.24 10.90 39.09
CA GLN A 4 -17.42 10.78 37.89
C GLN A 4 -18.25 9.99 36.87
N LEU A 5 -18.87 10.71 35.94
CA LEU A 5 -19.39 10.12 34.71
C LEU A 5 -18.18 9.50 34.00
N SER A 6 -18.03 8.17 34.06
CA SER A 6 -17.13 7.46 33.15
C SER A 6 -17.78 7.57 31.76
N THR A 7 -17.48 8.63 31.03
CA THR A 7 -17.88 8.75 29.64
C THR A 7 -17.08 7.72 28.87
N SER A 8 -17.70 6.56 28.60
CA SER A 8 -17.13 5.56 27.71
C SER A 8 -16.84 6.24 26.38
N VAL A 9 -15.59 6.20 25.94
CA VAL A 9 -15.21 6.75 24.64
C VAL A 9 -16.04 6.06 23.55
N PRO A 10 -16.71 6.80 22.66
CA PRO A 10 -17.51 6.18 21.61
C PRO A 10 -16.67 5.22 20.77
N ARG A 11 -17.24 4.08 20.39
CA ARG A 11 -16.60 3.15 19.46
C ARG A 11 -16.44 3.81 18.09
N LEU A 12 -15.46 3.35 17.34
CA LEU A 12 -15.28 3.72 15.95
C LEU A 12 -16.32 2.98 15.09
N GLU A 13 -17.07 3.73 14.29
CA GLU A 13 -18.03 3.18 13.33
C GLU A 13 -17.72 3.70 11.91
N SER A 14 -17.95 2.85 10.89
CA SER A 14 -17.75 3.26 9.51
C SER A 14 -18.65 4.47 9.18
N GLY A 15 -18.05 5.53 8.63
CA GLY A 15 -18.74 6.79 8.33
C GLY A 15 -18.60 7.87 9.41
N ASP A 16 -18.03 7.56 10.58
CA ASP A 16 -17.64 8.58 11.55
C ASP A 16 -16.68 9.59 10.90
N ARG A 17 -16.86 10.87 11.21
CA ARG A 17 -15.99 11.95 10.74
C ARG A 17 -15.12 12.46 11.87
N LEU A 18 -13.82 12.17 11.81
CA LEU A 18 -12.87 12.44 12.88
C LEU A 18 -11.59 13.08 12.32
N THR A 19 -10.91 13.84 13.17
CA THR A 19 -9.49 14.17 12.95
C THR A 19 -8.65 12.94 13.28
N ARG A 20 -7.43 12.82 12.71
CA ARG A 20 -6.53 11.70 13.05
C ARG A 20 -6.27 11.56 14.54
N HIS A 21 -6.05 12.66 15.26
CA HIS A 21 -5.84 12.62 16.71
C HIS A 21 -7.04 12.04 17.48
N GLU A 22 -8.27 12.38 17.07
CA GLU A 22 -9.47 11.80 17.69
C GLU A 22 -9.66 10.34 17.30
N PHE A 23 -9.37 9.99 16.05
CA PHE A 23 -9.37 8.61 15.56
C PHE A 23 -8.41 7.75 16.38
N GLU A 24 -7.13 8.12 16.48
CA GLU A 24 -6.10 7.40 17.25
C GLU A 24 -6.49 7.26 18.72
N ARG A 25 -7.01 8.33 19.35
CA ARG A 25 -7.47 8.30 20.75
C ARG A 25 -8.56 7.27 20.99
N ARG A 26 -9.51 7.15 20.05
CA ARG A 26 -10.58 6.12 20.11
C ARG A 26 -10.03 4.75 19.75
N TYR A 27 -9.16 4.67 18.76
CA TYR A 27 -8.62 3.41 18.25
C TYR A 27 -7.79 2.69 19.32
N ALA A 28 -6.97 3.42 20.10
CA ALA A 28 -6.20 2.88 21.22
C ALA A 28 -7.06 2.24 22.34
N GLN A 29 -8.39 2.44 22.33
CA GLN A 29 -9.33 1.88 23.30
C GLN A 29 -10.20 0.76 22.73
N THR A 30 -10.00 0.39 21.46
CA THR A 30 -10.67 -0.77 20.87
C THR A 30 -9.93 -2.06 21.16
N PRO A 31 -10.60 -3.22 21.11
CA PRO A 31 -9.94 -4.53 21.16
C PRO A 31 -8.81 -4.65 20.11
N GLU A 32 -7.80 -5.46 20.41
CA GLU A 32 -6.61 -5.64 19.55
C GLU A 32 -6.97 -6.24 18.16
N ASP A 33 -8.02 -7.03 18.08
CA ASP A 33 -8.55 -7.61 16.83
C ASP A 33 -9.41 -6.62 16.01
N PHE A 34 -9.68 -5.43 16.53
CA PHE A 34 -10.39 -4.38 15.82
C PHE A 34 -9.47 -3.70 14.79
N LYS A 35 -9.94 -3.63 13.55
CA LYS A 35 -9.21 -3.01 12.45
C LYS A 35 -10.04 -1.90 11.84
N ALA A 36 -9.46 -0.71 11.77
CA ALA A 36 -10.06 0.45 11.12
C ALA A 36 -8.96 1.33 10.54
N GLU A 37 -9.34 2.13 9.55
CA GLU A 37 -8.51 3.15 8.93
C GLU A 37 -9.26 4.49 8.84
N LEU A 38 -8.50 5.57 8.68
CA LEU A 38 -9.04 6.91 8.47
C LEU A 38 -8.66 7.39 7.07
N ILE A 39 -9.64 7.64 6.20
CA ILE A 39 -9.42 8.14 4.84
C ILE A 39 -10.23 9.42 4.64
N GLU A 40 -9.58 10.53 4.29
CA GLU A 40 -10.20 11.85 4.09
C GLU A 40 -11.11 12.25 5.27
N GLY A 41 -10.63 11.98 6.49
CA GLY A 41 -11.33 12.26 7.75
C GLY A 41 -12.54 11.37 8.01
N VAL A 42 -12.73 10.28 7.26
CA VAL A 42 -13.82 9.31 7.42
C VAL A 42 -13.27 7.98 7.92
N VAL A 43 -13.89 7.43 8.96
CA VAL A 43 -13.52 6.12 9.52
C VAL A 43 -14.07 5.00 8.66
N TYR A 44 -13.25 3.97 8.42
CA TYR A 44 -13.64 2.73 7.76
C TYR A 44 -13.24 1.56 8.64
N VAL A 45 -14.23 0.80 9.13
CA VAL A 45 -14.01 -0.43 9.88
C VAL A 45 -13.85 -1.59 8.91
N ALA A 46 -12.80 -2.39 9.09
CA ALA A 46 -12.47 -3.49 8.20
C ALA A 46 -13.56 -4.56 8.16
N SER A 47 -13.79 -5.12 6.96
CA SER A 47 -14.70 -6.26 6.76
C SER A 47 -13.90 -7.57 6.65
N PRO A 48 -14.48 -8.73 7.02
CA PRO A 48 -13.82 -10.02 6.86
C PRO A 48 -13.41 -10.30 5.41
N VAL A 49 -12.13 -10.65 5.22
CA VAL A 49 -11.57 -10.97 3.90
C VAL A 49 -11.82 -12.41 3.50
N ARG A 50 -12.04 -12.65 2.20
CA ARG A 50 -12.30 -14.00 1.65
C ARG A 50 -11.07 -14.53 0.93
N VAL A 51 -10.72 -15.79 1.18
CA VAL A 51 -9.49 -16.41 0.62
C VAL A 51 -9.37 -16.32 -0.90
N LYS A 52 -10.47 -16.44 -1.66
CA LYS A 52 -10.41 -16.43 -3.13
C LYS A 52 -10.27 -15.03 -3.72
N ASN A 53 -10.93 -14.04 -3.12
CA ASN A 53 -11.06 -12.70 -3.70
C ASN A 53 -10.15 -11.67 -3.02
N HIS A 54 -9.47 -12.03 -1.92
CA HIS A 54 -8.54 -11.15 -1.23
C HIS A 54 -7.29 -11.90 -0.76
N GLY A 55 -7.43 -12.87 0.15
CA GLY A 55 -6.27 -13.49 0.80
C GLY A 55 -5.26 -14.15 -0.14
N ARG A 56 -5.71 -14.85 -1.20
CA ARG A 56 -4.81 -15.45 -2.20
C ARG A 56 -4.16 -14.40 -3.12
N PRO A 57 -4.92 -13.47 -3.73
CA PRO A 57 -4.33 -12.31 -4.43
C PRO A 57 -3.30 -11.57 -3.58
N HIS A 58 -3.60 -11.34 -2.30
CA HIS A 58 -2.69 -10.68 -1.37
C HIS A 58 -1.40 -11.47 -1.19
N ALA A 59 -1.50 -12.78 -0.91
CA ALA A 59 -0.31 -13.62 -0.81
C ALA A 59 0.55 -13.61 -2.09
N GLN A 60 -0.06 -13.54 -3.28
CA GLN A 60 0.67 -13.46 -4.55
C GLN A 60 1.42 -12.12 -4.70
N VAL A 61 0.78 -11.01 -4.34
CA VAL A 61 1.44 -9.68 -4.30
C VAL A 61 2.61 -9.71 -3.32
N MET A 62 2.42 -10.27 -2.12
CA MET A 62 3.49 -10.34 -1.11
C MET A 62 4.67 -11.20 -1.53
N VAL A 63 4.44 -12.30 -2.27
CA VAL A 63 5.55 -13.09 -2.83
C VAL A 63 6.30 -12.29 -3.90
N TRP A 64 5.59 -11.56 -4.77
CA TRP A 64 6.22 -10.72 -5.79
C TRP A 64 7.05 -9.59 -5.17
N LEU A 65 6.47 -8.80 -4.25
CA LEU A 65 7.17 -7.72 -3.55
C LEU A 65 8.29 -8.25 -2.66
N GLY A 66 8.05 -9.32 -1.90
CA GLY A 66 9.04 -9.94 -1.03
C GLY A 66 10.24 -10.49 -1.78
N THR A 67 10.04 -11.00 -3.01
CA THR A 67 11.15 -11.41 -3.88
C THR A 67 11.99 -10.23 -4.34
N TYR A 68 11.36 -9.10 -4.67
CA TYR A 68 12.08 -7.87 -5.04
C TYR A 68 12.86 -7.30 -3.85
N TYR A 69 12.21 -7.19 -2.68
CA TYR A 69 12.83 -6.78 -1.42
C TYR A 69 14.07 -7.62 -1.09
N ALA A 70 13.94 -8.95 -1.13
CA ALA A 70 15.06 -9.87 -0.83
C ALA A 70 16.27 -9.68 -1.77
N ALA A 71 16.06 -9.15 -2.98
CA ALA A 71 17.09 -8.90 -3.97
C ALA A 71 17.58 -7.44 -4.01
N THR A 72 17.02 -6.54 -3.20
CA THR A 72 17.25 -5.09 -3.31
C THR A 72 17.50 -4.46 -1.94
N PRO A 73 18.73 -4.49 -1.41
CA PRO A 73 19.06 -3.80 -0.16
C PRO A 73 18.73 -2.31 -0.20
N GLY A 74 18.30 -1.74 0.92
CA GLY A 74 17.92 -0.33 1.05
C GLY A 74 16.47 -0.02 0.71
N VAL A 75 15.66 -1.04 0.40
CA VAL A 75 14.20 -0.95 0.39
C VAL A 75 13.63 -1.80 1.52
N ASP A 76 12.39 -1.53 1.90
CA ASP A 76 11.62 -2.27 2.88
C ASP A 76 10.19 -2.50 2.35
N PHE A 77 9.53 -3.55 2.84
CA PHE A 77 8.18 -3.92 2.42
C PHE A 77 7.37 -4.40 3.61
N ALA A 78 6.08 -4.09 3.62
CA ALA A 78 5.18 -4.48 4.69
C ALA A 78 3.77 -4.69 4.14
N ASP A 79 2.95 -5.40 4.90
CA ASP A 79 1.51 -5.50 4.70
C ASP A 79 0.77 -5.01 5.95
N ASN A 80 -0.49 -4.61 5.78
CA ASN A 80 -1.44 -4.33 6.88
C ASN A 80 -0.91 -3.40 7.99
N SER A 81 0.07 -2.56 7.64
CA SER A 81 0.74 -1.66 8.57
C SER A 81 0.07 -0.29 8.54
N THR A 82 -0.11 0.34 9.69
CA THR A 82 -0.67 1.69 9.76
C THR A 82 0.30 2.69 9.13
N VAL A 83 -0.17 3.46 8.15
CA VAL A 83 0.58 4.52 7.47
C VAL A 83 -0.04 5.87 7.78
N ARG A 84 0.66 6.70 8.54
CA ARG A 84 0.27 8.10 8.83
C ARG A 84 0.71 9.00 7.67
N LEU A 85 -0.22 9.32 6.77
CA LEU A 85 0.04 10.16 5.60
C LEU A 85 -0.05 11.66 5.94
N ASP A 86 -1.17 12.09 6.50
CA ASP A 86 -1.43 13.47 6.92
C ASP A 86 -2.44 13.52 8.09
N LEU A 87 -2.95 14.70 8.43
CA LEU A 87 -3.87 14.90 9.56
C LEU A 87 -5.26 14.28 9.36
N ASP A 88 -5.61 13.89 8.14
CA ASP A 88 -6.91 13.35 7.75
C ASP A 88 -6.82 11.91 7.20
N ASN A 89 -5.60 11.37 7.05
CA ASN A 89 -5.34 10.08 6.40
C ASN A 89 -4.37 9.20 7.20
N GLU A 90 -4.89 8.05 7.61
CA GLU A 90 -4.18 6.95 8.28
C GLU A 90 -4.67 5.59 7.71
N PRO A 91 -4.31 5.24 6.46
CA PRO A 91 -4.64 3.94 5.85
C PRO A 91 -3.87 2.75 6.43
N GLN A 92 -4.41 1.55 6.20
CA GLN A 92 -3.69 0.27 6.30
C GLN A 92 -3.70 -0.42 4.93
N PRO A 93 -2.75 -0.10 4.03
CA PRO A 93 -2.73 -0.69 2.70
C PRO A 93 -2.51 -2.21 2.76
N ASP A 94 -3.04 -2.93 1.77
CA ASP A 94 -2.83 -4.38 1.68
C ASP A 94 -1.35 -4.72 1.54
N ALA A 95 -0.60 -3.98 0.71
CA ALA A 95 0.86 -4.07 0.70
C ALA A 95 1.51 -2.72 0.36
N LEU A 96 2.76 -2.57 0.78
CA LEU A 96 3.60 -1.42 0.42
C LEU A 96 5.04 -1.84 0.15
N LEU A 97 5.73 -1.03 -0.66
CA LEU A 97 7.17 -1.07 -0.84
C LEU A 97 7.68 0.36 -0.69
N ARG A 98 8.69 0.53 0.17
CA ARG A 98 9.29 1.83 0.49
C ARG A 98 10.80 1.77 0.36
N ILE A 99 11.40 2.91 0.08
CA ILE A 99 12.86 3.10 0.19
C ILE A 99 13.15 3.52 1.64
N GLU A 100 14.24 3.02 2.20
CA GLU A 100 14.66 3.40 3.55
C GLU A 100 15.09 4.88 3.61
N PRO A 101 14.75 5.65 4.66
CA PRO A 101 15.03 7.08 4.72
C PRO A 101 16.54 7.40 4.70
N GLU A 102 17.38 6.49 5.18
CA GLU A 102 18.86 6.62 5.16
C GLU A 102 19.42 6.72 3.74
N VAL A 103 18.67 6.25 2.74
CA VAL A 103 19.08 6.19 1.34
C VAL A 103 18.12 6.97 0.42
N GLY A 104 17.37 7.91 1.00
CA GLY A 104 16.53 8.88 0.27
C GLY A 104 15.05 8.53 0.18
N GLY A 105 14.56 7.61 1.00
CA GLY A 105 13.14 7.31 1.15
C GLY A 105 12.30 8.46 1.69
N ARG A 106 10.99 8.43 1.40
CA ARG A 106 10.02 9.48 1.75
C ARG A 106 9.19 9.17 3.00
N SER A 107 9.34 7.97 3.54
CA SER A 107 8.68 7.54 4.77
C SER A 107 9.70 6.93 5.73
N ARG A 108 9.30 6.81 7.01
CA ARG A 108 10.11 6.20 8.06
C ARG A 108 9.23 5.41 9.02
N VAL A 109 9.81 4.40 9.66
CA VAL A 109 9.21 3.78 10.84
C VAL A 109 9.44 4.71 12.04
N THR A 110 8.39 4.96 12.80
CA THR A 110 8.39 5.83 13.99
C THR A 110 8.64 5.03 15.26
N ASP A 111 8.90 5.72 16.39
CA ASP A 111 9.24 5.05 17.66
C ASP A 111 8.12 4.14 18.20
N ASP A 112 6.86 4.39 17.79
CA ASP A 112 5.70 3.54 18.06
C ASP A 112 5.40 2.52 16.94
N ASP A 113 6.40 2.25 16.09
CA ASP A 113 6.44 1.20 15.05
C ASP A 113 5.44 1.40 13.89
N TYR A 114 4.91 2.61 13.73
CA TYR A 114 4.08 2.98 12.57
C TYR A 114 4.90 3.63 11.47
N ILE A 115 4.40 3.57 10.24
CA ILE A 115 5.00 4.27 9.11
C ILE A 115 4.47 5.69 9.07
N GLU A 116 5.35 6.69 9.05
CA GLU A 116 4.99 8.09 8.80
C GLU A 116 5.60 8.59 7.50
N GLY A 117 4.79 9.29 6.70
CA GLY A 117 5.15 9.74 5.35
C GLY A 117 4.62 8.80 4.27
N SER A 118 4.92 9.10 3.01
CA SER A 118 4.37 8.36 1.88
C SER A 118 5.33 7.27 1.40
N PRO A 119 4.95 5.98 1.47
CA PRO A 119 5.65 4.93 0.75
C PRO A 119 5.71 5.23 -0.75
N GLU A 120 6.76 4.74 -1.40
CA GLU A 120 6.95 4.90 -2.83
C GLU A 120 5.91 4.12 -3.65
N LEU A 121 5.56 2.90 -3.23
CA LEU A 121 4.51 2.07 -3.83
C LEU A 121 3.51 1.61 -2.77
N VAL A 122 2.23 1.77 -3.08
CA VAL A 122 1.11 1.19 -2.33
C VAL A 122 0.30 0.26 -3.25
N VAL A 123 -0.12 -0.88 -2.71
CA VAL A 123 -0.96 -1.87 -3.38
C VAL A 123 -2.23 -2.11 -2.57
N GLU A 124 -3.37 -2.09 -3.25
CA GLU A 124 -4.70 -2.38 -2.70
C GLU A 124 -5.38 -3.52 -3.48
N ILE A 125 -6.11 -4.39 -2.78
CA ILE A 125 -6.83 -5.53 -3.34
C ILE A 125 -8.33 -5.32 -3.12
N ALA A 126 -8.99 -4.87 -4.18
CA ALA A 126 -10.42 -4.62 -4.18
C ALA A 126 -11.17 -5.92 -4.53
N ALA A 127 -11.74 -6.56 -3.50
CA ALA A 127 -12.60 -7.74 -3.64
C ALA A 127 -14.07 -7.41 -3.99
N SER A 128 -14.44 -6.14 -3.98
CA SER A 128 -15.79 -5.65 -4.26
C SER A 128 -15.76 -4.40 -5.13
N SER A 129 -16.83 -4.16 -5.87
CA SER A 129 -17.02 -3.01 -6.75
C SER A 129 -17.28 -1.68 -6.01
N ALA A 130 -16.85 -1.54 -4.75
CA ALA A 130 -17.04 -0.34 -3.94
C ALA A 130 -16.14 0.81 -4.44
N ALA A 131 -16.48 1.34 -5.62
CA ALA A 131 -15.76 2.41 -6.30
C ALA A 131 -15.67 3.71 -5.48
N VAL A 132 -16.54 3.90 -4.48
CA VAL A 132 -16.56 5.09 -3.63
C VAL A 132 -15.32 5.14 -2.72
N ASP A 133 -14.96 4.03 -2.09
CA ASP A 133 -13.78 3.95 -1.21
C ASP A 133 -12.48 4.07 -2.02
N MET A 134 -12.43 3.38 -3.16
CA MET A 134 -11.28 3.44 -4.08
C MET A 134 -10.93 4.86 -4.51
N ASN A 135 -11.92 5.71 -4.77
CA ASN A 135 -11.68 7.11 -5.16
C ASN A 135 -11.15 7.94 -3.99
N ALA A 136 -11.58 7.68 -2.75
CA ALA A 136 -11.08 8.39 -1.58
C ALA A 136 -9.61 8.05 -1.32
N LYS A 137 -9.27 6.74 -1.28
CA LYS A 137 -7.89 6.28 -1.12
C LYS A 137 -6.98 6.76 -2.25
N LEU A 138 -7.42 6.65 -3.51
CA LEU A 138 -6.66 7.16 -4.66
C LEU A 138 -6.32 8.64 -4.50
N ASN A 139 -7.29 9.47 -4.09
CA ASN A 139 -7.04 10.90 -3.86
C ASN A 139 -6.13 11.16 -2.66
N ALA A 140 -6.30 10.43 -1.55
CA ALA A 140 -5.46 10.54 -0.37
C ALA A 140 -3.99 10.22 -0.72
N TYR A 141 -3.75 9.08 -1.37
CA TYR A 141 -2.41 8.68 -1.81
C TYR A 141 -1.80 9.68 -2.79
N ARG A 142 -2.58 10.15 -3.78
CA ARG A 142 -2.12 11.14 -4.76
C ARG A 142 -1.71 12.46 -4.11
N ARG A 143 -2.54 13.00 -3.22
CA ARG A 143 -2.29 14.27 -2.53
C ARG A 143 -1.10 14.21 -1.59
N ASN A 144 -0.85 13.04 -1.00
CA ASN A 144 0.30 12.82 -0.13
C ASN A 144 1.59 12.47 -0.89
N GLY A 145 1.48 12.16 -2.19
CA GLY A 145 2.63 11.98 -3.05
C GLY A 145 3.21 10.58 -3.01
N VAL A 146 2.36 9.57 -2.79
CA VAL A 146 2.70 8.17 -3.12
C VAL A 146 3.01 8.12 -4.61
N GLN A 147 4.20 7.59 -4.96
CA GLN A 147 4.73 7.73 -6.32
C GLN A 147 4.11 6.72 -7.28
N GLU A 148 3.76 5.54 -6.78
CA GLU A 148 3.10 4.48 -7.54
C GLU A 148 1.96 3.86 -6.74
N TYR A 149 0.82 3.64 -7.40
CA TYR A 149 -0.38 3.09 -6.79
C TYR A 149 -0.95 1.98 -7.64
N LEU A 150 -1.03 0.77 -7.10
CA LEU A 150 -1.56 -0.41 -7.79
C LEU A 150 -2.86 -0.85 -7.11
N VAL A 151 -3.90 -1.08 -7.90
CA VAL A 151 -5.15 -1.68 -7.44
C VAL A 151 -5.44 -2.95 -8.23
N TRP A 152 -5.53 -4.07 -7.53
CA TRP A 152 -6.02 -5.32 -8.09
C TRP A 152 -7.50 -5.50 -7.76
N GLN A 153 -8.35 -5.28 -8.76
CA GLN A 153 -9.79 -5.52 -8.72
C GLN A 153 -10.07 -6.99 -9.07
N THR A 154 -10.19 -7.83 -8.04
CA THR A 154 -10.22 -9.28 -8.21
C THR A 154 -11.57 -9.78 -8.74
N TYR A 155 -12.66 -9.03 -8.52
CA TYR A 155 -13.97 -9.36 -9.07
C TYR A 155 -14.05 -9.08 -10.57
N GLU A 156 -13.52 -7.94 -11.00
CA GLU A 156 -13.45 -7.50 -12.40
C GLU A 156 -12.29 -8.15 -13.17
N ASN A 157 -11.43 -8.92 -12.48
CA ASN A 157 -10.21 -9.51 -13.01
C ASN A 157 -9.34 -8.47 -13.75
N ARG A 158 -9.15 -7.31 -13.11
CA ARG A 158 -8.43 -6.16 -13.66
C ARG A 158 -7.37 -5.68 -12.68
N LEU A 159 -6.24 -5.23 -13.22
CA LEU A 159 -5.19 -4.57 -12.46
C LEU A 159 -4.96 -3.19 -13.07
N ASP A 160 -5.12 -2.16 -12.25
CA ASP A 160 -4.81 -0.78 -12.61
C ASP A 160 -3.56 -0.36 -11.82
N TRP A 161 -2.49 0.04 -12.50
CA TRP A 161 -1.27 0.55 -11.86
C TRP A 161 -1.01 1.96 -12.40
N PHE A 162 -0.85 2.91 -11.49
CA PHE A 162 -0.60 4.32 -11.78
C PHE A 162 0.78 4.75 -11.27
N TYR A 163 1.35 5.76 -11.92
CA TYR A 163 2.47 6.54 -11.42
C TYR A 163 2.08 8.01 -11.27
N LEU A 164 2.65 8.69 -10.29
CA LEU A 164 2.43 10.11 -10.04
C LEU A 164 3.29 10.94 -10.99
N GLN A 165 2.66 11.86 -11.72
CA GLN A 165 3.33 12.83 -12.58
C GLN A 165 2.63 14.18 -12.47
N GLU A 166 3.38 15.22 -12.09
CA GLU A 166 2.87 16.59 -11.97
C GLU A 166 1.61 16.72 -11.09
N GLY A 167 1.52 15.90 -10.04
CA GLY A 167 0.40 15.88 -9.10
C GLY A 167 -0.79 15.02 -9.53
N GLU A 168 -0.74 14.38 -10.70
CA GLU A 168 -1.80 13.53 -11.23
C GLU A 168 -1.33 12.08 -11.41
N TYR A 169 -2.26 11.15 -11.21
CA TYR A 169 -1.99 9.73 -11.46
C TYR A 169 -2.22 9.38 -12.92
N MET A 170 -1.16 8.89 -13.55
CA MET A 170 -1.15 8.46 -14.93
C MET A 170 -1.09 6.93 -14.98
N PRO A 171 -1.90 6.25 -15.81
CA PRO A 171 -1.86 4.81 -15.89
C PRO A 171 -0.54 4.35 -16.53
N PHE A 172 0.05 3.30 -15.96
CA PHE A 172 1.05 2.51 -16.66
C PHE A 172 0.43 1.87 -17.90
N GLN A 173 1.23 1.74 -18.94
CA GLN A 173 0.90 0.93 -20.11
C GLN A 173 1.84 -0.26 -20.10
N ALA A 174 1.26 -1.46 -20.15
CA ALA A 174 2.06 -2.65 -20.35
C ALA A 174 2.73 -2.60 -21.73
N ASP A 175 3.93 -3.16 -21.83
CA ASP A 175 4.60 -3.30 -23.12
C ASP A 175 3.90 -4.35 -24.01
N ALA A 176 4.47 -4.61 -25.18
CA ALA A 176 3.93 -5.59 -26.13
C ALA A 176 3.91 -7.04 -25.59
N GLN A 177 4.59 -7.31 -24.47
CA GLN A 177 4.62 -8.59 -23.77
C GLN A 177 3.68 -8.62 -22.57
N GLY A 178 2.94 -7.54 -22.30
CA GLY A 178 2.04 -7.46 -21.15
C GLY A 178 2.77 -7.20 -19.82
N ILE A 179 3.99 -6.65 -19.88
CA ILE A 179 4.81 -6.38 -18.69
C ILE A 179 4.72 -4.89 -18.34
N ILE A 180 4.43 -4.59 -17.08
CA ILE A 180 4.60 -3.26 -16.51
C ILE A 180 5.92 -3.23 -15.73
N GLN A 181 6.66 -2.13 -15.86
CA GLN A 181 7.93 -1.91 -15.18
C GLN A 181 7.79 -0.67 -14.29
N SER A 182 8.05 -0.81 -12.99
CA SER A 182 8.06 0.32 -12.06
C SER A 182 9.06 1.40 -12.50
N ARG A 183 8.68 2.67 -12.33
CA ARG A 183 9.56 3.83 -12.56
C ARG A 183 10.40 4.15 -11.33
N VAL A 184 9.85 3.93 -10.14
CA VAL A 184 10.50 4.24 -8.86
C VAL A 184 11.43 3.10 -8.43
N PHE A 185 11.04 1.86 -8.73
CA PHE A 185 11.79 0.66 -8.40
C PHE A 185 12.30 -0.04 -9.68
N PRO A 186 13.40 0.43 -10.28
CA PRO A 186 14.01 -0.26 -11.41
C PRO A 186 14.16 -1.76 -11.15
N GLY A 187 13.76 -2.58 -12.12
CA GLY A 187 13.77 -4.05 -12.01
C GLY A 187 12.52 -4.67 -11.37
N LEU A 188 11.64 -3.89 -10.72
CA LEU A 188 10.33 -4.38 -10.27
C LEU A 188 9.40 -4.48 -11.48
N TRP A 189 9.44 -5.64 -12.13
CA TRP A 189 8.63 -5.96 -13.30
C TRP A 189 7.44 -6.83 -12.92
N LEU A 190 6.30 -6.61 -13.58
CA LEU A 190 5.08 -7.37 -13.37
C LEU A 190 4.48 -7.82 -14.69
N ALA A 191 4.41 -9.14 -14.88
CA ALA A 191 3.64 -9.75 -15.96
C ALA A 191 2.15 -9.75 -15.59
N VAL A 192 1.41 -8.73 -16.02
CA VAL A 192 0.03 -8.44 -15.56
C VAL A 192 -0.91 -9.61 -15.85
N ASP A 193 -0.92 -10.07 -17.10
CA ASP A 193 -1.78 -11.17 -17.54
C ASP A 193 -1.48 -12.48 -16.81
N ALA A 194 -0.22 -12.72 -16.46
CA ALA A 194 0.18 -13.90 -15.69
C ALA A 194 -0.33 -13.80 -14.25
N LEU A 195 -0.19 -12.63 -13.61
CA LEU A 195 -0.72 -12.40 -12.27
C LEU A 195 -2.24 -12.59 -12.22
N LEU A 196 -2.98 -12.02 -13.18
CA LEU A 196 -4.44 -12.16 -13.28
C LEU A 196 -4.89 -13.62 -13.46
N ARG A 197 -4.08 -14.45 -14.13
CA ARG A 197 -4.33 -15.91 -14.24
C ARG A 197 -3.83 -16.71 -13.02
N GLY A 198 -3.14 -16.07 -12.07
CA GLY A 198 -2.52 -16.71 -10.92
C GLY A 198 -1.25 -17.49 -11.24
N ASP A 199 -0.63 -17.25 -12.40
CA ASP A 199 0.62 -17.89 -12.82
C ASP A 199 1.83 -17.17 -12.22
N LEU A 200 2.07 -17.42 -10.93
CA LEU A 200 3.14 -16.78 -10.18
C LEU A 200 4.53 -17.20 -10.68
N ALA A 201 4.66 -18.35 -11.33
CA ALA A 201 5.94 -18.80 -11.90
C ALA A 201 6.39 -17.86 -13.02
N ILE A 202 5.48 -17.47 -13.93
CA ILE A 202 5.77 -16.50 -14.98
C ILE A 202 6.03 -15.11 -14.38
N VAL A 203 5.22 -14.68 -13.40
CA VAL A 203 5.42 -13.38 -12.71
C VAL A 203 6.84 -13.29 -12.14
N LEU A 204 7.28 -14.31 -11.40
CA LEU A 204 8.61 -14.32 -10.80
C LEU A 204 9.71 -14.46 -11.85
N ALA A 205 9.49 -15.18 -12.95
CA ALA A 205 10.46 -15.26 -14.04
C ALA A 205 10.70 -13.90 -14.71
N GLU A 206 9.65 -13.12 -14.97
CA GLU A 206 9.79 -11.76 -15.51
C GLU A 206 10.42 -10.80 -14.49
N LEU A 207 10.07 -10.91 -13.20
CA LEU A 207 10.74 -10.16 -12.13
C LEU A 207 12.25 -10.44 -12.11
N GLN A 208 12.67 -11.71 -12.20
CA GLN A 208 14.09 -12.06 -12.23
C GLN A 208 14.84 -11.45 -13.42
N LYS A 209 14.19 -11.31 -14.58
CA LYS A 209 14.78 -10.58 -15.71
C LYS A 209 14.96 -9.10 -15.38
N GLY A 210 13.97 -8.47 -14.73
CA GLY A 210 14.04 -7.09 -14.25
C GLY A 210 15.18 -6.87 -13.25
N LEU A 211 15.33 -7.77 -12.27
CA LEU A 211 16.43 -7.73 -11.30
C LEU A 211 17.82 -7.93 -11.96
N ALA A 212 17.88 -8.61 -13.11
CA ALA A 212 19.13 -8.80 -13.85
C ALA A 212 19.54 -7.57 -14.71
N THR A 213 18.74 -6.51 -14.74
CA THR A 213 18.99 -5.33 -15.58
C THR A 213 20.14 -4.45 -15.07
N PRO A 214 20.85 -3.73 -15.96
CA PRO A 214 21.79 -2.67 -15.57
C PRO A 214 21.13 -1.55 -14.75
N GLU A 215 19.87 -1.24 -15.02
CA GLU A 215 19.10 -0.20 -14.34
C GLU A 215 18.88 -0.56 -12.86
N HIS A 216 18.48 -1.80 -12.56
CA HIS A 216 18.38 -2.29 -11.17
C HIS A 216 19.74 -2.30 -10.47
N ARG A 217 20.81 -2.78 -11.12
CA ARG A 217 22.17 -2.69 -10.55
C ARG A 217 22.60 -1.26 -10.24
N SER A 218 22.26 -0.32 -11.10
CA SER A 218 22.56 1.10 -10.88
C SER A 218 21.72 1.69 -9.76
N PHE A 219 20.47 1.24 -9.63
CA PHE A 219 19.60 1.61 -8.51
C PHE A 219 20.15 1.11 -7.18
N MET A 220 20.56 -0.17 -7.07
CA MET A 220 21.17 -0.70 -5.85
C MET A 220 22.39 0.10 -5.40
N LYS A 221 23.24 0.56 -6.33
CA LYS A 221 24.38 1.43 -5.99
C LYS A 221 23.96 2.78 -5.42
N ARG A 222 22.80 3.31 -5.80
CA ARG A 222 22.25 4.54 -5.20
C ARG A 222 21.67 4.31 -3.81
N LEU A 223 21.29 3.07 -3.50
CA LEU A 223 20.79 2.65 -2.20
C LEU A 223 21.91 2.21 -1.25
N GLU A 224 23.18 2.28 -1.66
CA GLU A 224 24.29 2.05 -0.74
C GLU A 224 24.43 3.27 0.20
N PRO A 225 24.45 3.08 1.53
CA PRO A 225 24.67 4.18 2.46
C PRO A 225 25.99 4.89 2.17
N HIS A 226 25.99 6.23 2.23
CA HIS A 226 27.19 7.06 2.11
C HIS A 226 28.03 7.06 3.39
#